data_AF-A0A344TY16-F1
#
_entry.id   AF-A0A344TY16-F1
#
_cell.length_a   1.000
_cell.length_b   1.000
_cell.length_c   1.000
_cell.angle_alpha   90.00
_cell.angle_beta   90.00
_cell.angle_gamma   90.00
#
_symmetry.space_group_name_H-M   'P 1'
#
loop_
_entity.id
_entity.type
_entity.pdbx_description
1 polymer ?
#
loop_
_entity_poly.entity_id
_entity_poly.type
_entity_poly.pdbx_seq_one_letter_code
_entity_poly.pdbx_strand_id
1 'polypeptide(L)'
;MTVFLAPEHVPALKGSPFNNLYPPEWHKASDEGVTYAVVRHIGKLWMVEVDTATAEKVPTGEVRLSMESQTAVRDAVVRLHAAKRFQGEPDLDLSGSWFGLANLTAEQDARELASAVYSAVYGDPIPLNRIAADGAV
;
A
#
# COMPACT_ATOMS: atom_id res chain seq x y z
N MET A 1 20.99 -3.42 3.18
CA MET A 1 20.87 -1.94 3.14
C MET A 1 19.87 -1.64 2.04
N THR A 2 18.61 -1.51 2.42
CA THR A 2 17.47 -1.27 1.52
C THR A 2 16.56 -0.31 2.26
N VAL A 3 16.54 0.94 1.82
CA VAL A 3 15.56 1.94 2.23
C VAL A 3 15.32 2.81 1.01
N PHE A 4 14.10 2.81 0.50
CA PHE A 4 13.45 4.01 -0.02
C PHE A 4 11.94 3.91 0.25
N LEU A 5 11.60 4.05 1.53
CA LEU A 5 10.57 5.01 1.90
C LEU A 5 11.37 6.26 2.32
N ALA A 6 11.15 7.40 1.67
CA ALA A 6 11.62 8.69 2.18
C ALA A 6 10.41 9.42 2.77
N PRO A 7 10.24 9.44 4.11
CA PRO A 7 9.15 10.14 4.78
C PRO A 7 9.43 11.64 5.02
N GLU A 8 10.61 12.17 4.65
CA GLU A 8 11.03 13.53 5.04
C GLU A 8 10.78 14.64 4.03
N HIS A 9 10.24 14.35 2.83
CA HIS A 9 9.97 15.39 1.81
C HIS A 9 8.58 15.37 1.21
N VAL A 10 7.62 14.60 1.74
CA VAL A 10 6.27 14.60 1.19
C VAL A 10 5.52 15.81 1.77
N PRO A 11 5.33 16.93 1.04
CA PRO A 11 4.47 17.99 1.53
C PRO A 11 3.08 17.37 1.73
N ALA A 12 2.39 17.78 2.80
CA ALA A 12 0.98 17.46 2.97
C ALA A 12 0.20 17.97 1.75
N LEU A 13 -0.04 17.11 0.77
CA LEU A 13 -0.81 17.45 -0.42
C LEU A 13 -2.28 17.54 0.01
N LYS A 14 -2.70 18.76 0.39
CA LYS A 14 -4.11 19.12 0.48
C LYS A 14 -4.71 19.11 -0.92
N GLY A 15 -5.36 18.01 -1.27
CA GLY A 15 -6.13 17.86 -2.49
C GLY A 15 -6.71 16.45 -2.57
N SER A 16 -7.97 16.34 -2.98
CA SER A 16 -8.73 15.10 -3.16
C SER A 16 -7.94 13.98 -3.87
N PRO A 17 -8.15 12.68 -3.52
CA PRO A 17 -7.32 11.54 -3.93
C PRO A 17 -7.26 11.20 -5.43
N PHE A 18 -7.90 11.96 -6.33
CA PHE A 18 -8.02 11.59 -7.76
C PHE A 18 -7.57 12.65 -8.77
N ASN A 19 -6.95 13.77 -8.36
CA ASN A 19 -6.72 14.90 -9.31
C ASN A 19 -5.33 15.57 -9.33
N ASN A 20 -4.27 14.85 -8.97
CA ASN A 20 -2.92 15.13 -9.47
C ASN A 20 -2.39 13.83 -10.05
N LEU A 21 -2.46 13.70 -11.38
CA LEU A 21 -2.47 12.41 -12.06
C LEU A 21 -1.31 11.47 -11.67
N TYR A 22 -0.11 11.97 -11.37
CA TYR A 22 0.94 11.23 -10.66
C TYR A 22 1.89 12.23 -9.98
N PRO A 23 2.24 12.07 -8.69
CA PRO A 23 3.17 12.98 -8.02
C PRO A 23 4.62 12.76 -8.50
N PRO A 24 5.55 13.73 -8.31
CA PRO A 24 6.95 13.61 -8.74
C PRO A 24 7.65 12.33 -8.26
N GLU A 25 7.31 11.87 -7.07
CA GLU A 25 7.83 10.65 -6.45
C GLU A 25 7.39 9.39 -7.21
N TRP A 26 6.18 9.40 -7.77
CA TRP A 26 5.71 8.32 -8.64
C TRP A 26 6.50 8.29 -9.95
N HIS A 27 6.77 9.46 -10.55
CA HIS A 27 7.59 9.54 -11.75
C HIS A 27 9.00 9.02 -11.49
N LYS A 28 9.60 9.41 -10.36
CA LYS A 28 10.90 8.89 -9.95
C LYS A 28 10.88 7.35 -9.78
N ALA A 29 9.88 6.81 -9.09
CA ALA A 29 9.73 5.36 -8.93
C ALA A 29 9.58 4.65 -10.29
N SER A 30 8.78 5.23 -11.19
CA SER A 30 8.60 4.74 -12.55
C SER A 30 9.89 4.80 -13.38
N ASP A 31 10.72 5.83 -13.22
CA ASP A 31 11.98 5.98 -13.96
C ASP A 31 13.05 5.02 -13.43
N GLU A 32 13.02 4.74 -12.11
CA GLU A 32 13.89 3.76 -11.45
C GLU A 32 13.40 2.31 -11.63
N GLY A 33 12.18 2.10 -12.13
CA GLY A 33 11.60 0.78 -12.33
C GLY A 33 11.26 0.06 -11.03
N VAL A 34 10.85 0.80 -10.01
CA VAL A 34 10.53 0.26 -8.67
C VAL A 34 9.08 0.52 -8.31
N THR A 35 8.47 -0.41 -7.57
CA THR A 35 7.09 -0.27 -7.07
C THR A 35 6.96 0.99 -6.23
N TYR A 36 6.00 1.84 -6.58
CA TYR A 36 5.64 3.00 -5.80
C TYR A 36 4.72 2.59 -4.65
N ALA A 37 5.09 2.92 -3.41
CA ALA A 37 4.27 2.68 -2.23
C ALA A 37 4.22 3.95 -1.37
N VAL A 38 3.03 4.34 -0.93
CA VAL A 38 2.83 5.58 -0.19
C VAL A 38 1.79 5.42 0.92
N VAL A 39 2.05 6.11 2.04
CA VAL A 39 1.12 6.30 3.13
C VAL A 39 0.74 7.78 3.17
N ARG A 40 -0.57 8.07 3.10
CA ARG A 40 -1.10 9.43 3.04
C ARG A 40 -2.08 9.68 4.16
N HIS A 41 -2.09 10.90 4.66
CA HIS A 41 -3.08 11.37 5.62
C HIS A 41 -4.23 12.08 4.90
N ILE A 42 -5.45 11.59 5.05
CA ILE A 42 -6.68 12.14 4.46
C ILE A 42 -7.61 12.56 5.61
N GLY A 43 -7.59 13.85 5.94
CA GLY A 43 -8.41 14.40 7.02
C GLY A 43 -7.92 13.99 8.40
N LYS A 44 -8.51 12.93 8.98
CA LYS A 44 -8.09 12.29 10.25
C LYS A 44 -7.69 10.83 10.07
N LEU A 45 -7.71 10.36 8.82
CA LEU A 45 -7.56 8.97 8.45
C LEU A 45 -6.32 8.78 7.61
N TRP A 46 -5.91 7.53 7.47
CA TRP A 46 -4.75 7.11 6.73
C TRP A 46 -5.17 6.27 5.53
N MET A 47 -4.42 6.45 4.45
CA MET A 47 -4.56 5.71 3.20
C MET A 47 -3.22 5.13 2.81
N VAL A 48 -3.25 3.94 2.26
CA VAL A 48 -2.11 3.26 1.65
C VAL A 48 -2.39 3.09 0.17
N GLU A 49 -1.39 3.35 -0.66
CA GLU A 49 -1.43 3.04 -2.07
C GLU A 49 -0.13 2.35 -2.48
N VAL A 50 -0.23 1.32 -3.30
CA VAL A 50 0.89 0.61 -3.90
C VAL A 50 0.60 0.43 -5.39
N ASP A 51 1.49 0.92 -6.24
CA ASP A 51 1.41 0.86 -7.69
C ASP A 51 2.57 0.05 -8.25
N THR A 52 2.28 -1.14 -8.75
CA THR A 52 3.27 -2.02 -9.36
C THR A 52 3.52 -1.72 -10.83
N ALA A 53 2.69 -0.90 -11.50
CA ALA A 53 2.90 -0.50 -12.89
C ALA A 53 4.17 0.35 -13.07
N THR A 54 4.60 1.02 -12.00
CA THR A 54 5.90 1.72 -11.93
C THR A 54 7.10 0.77 -12.08
N ALA A 55 6.96 -0.49 -11.64
CA ALA A 55 7.96 -1.54 -11.82
C ALA A 55 7.78 -2.34 -13.13
N GLU A 56 6.60 -2.34 -13.76
CA GLU A 56 6.38 -3.06 -15.03
C GLU A 56 7.17 -2.48 -16.22
N LYS A 57 7.68 -1.24 -16.10
CA LYS A 57 8.49 -0.59 -17.15
C LYS A 57 9.91 -1.14 -17.25
N VAL A 58 10.41 -1.90 -16.27
CA VAL A 58 11.73 -2.53 -16.38
C VAL A 58 11.65 -3.88 -17.12
N PRO A 59 12.67 -4.24 -17.94
CA PRO A 59 12.62 -5.43 -18.80
C PRO A 59 12.55 -6.78 -18.08
N THR A 60 12.66 -6.81 -16.75
CA THR A 60 12.89 -8.02 -15.94
C THR A 60 11.63 -8.82 -15.60
N GLY A 61 10.43 -8.32 -15.95
CA GLY A 61 9.17 -9.08 -15.84
C GLY A 61 8.01 -8.30 -15.22
N GLU A 62 6.79 -8.85 -15.36
CA GLU A 62 5.57 -8.31 -14.73
C GLU A 62 5.67 -8.41 -13.20
N VAL A 63 5.83 -7.27 -12.53
CA VAL A 63 5.76 -7.17 -11.07
C VAL A 63 4.32 -6.88 -10.68
N ARG A 64 3.65 -7.84 -10.02
CA ARG A 64 2.24 -7.73 -9.60
C ARG A 64 1.96 -8.59 -8.38
N LEU A 65 0.90 -8.26 -7.65
CA LEU A 65 0.40 -9.12 -6.57
C LEU A 65 -0.11 -10.45 -7.14
N SER A 66 0.44 -11.56 -6.64
CA SER A 66 -0.08 -12.90 -6.93
C SER A 66 -1.50 -13.07 -6.36
N MET A 67 -2.25 -14.04 -6.88
CA MET A 67 -3.60 -14.35 -6.36
C MET A 67 -3.58 -14.72 -4.87
N GLU A 68 -2.52 -15.40 -4.42
CA GLU A 68 -2.28 -15.70 -3.01
C GLU A 68 -2.07 -14.42 -2.20
N SER A 69 -1.23 -13.50 -2.69
CA SER A 69 -0.99 -12.21 -2.01
C SER A 69 -2.24 -11.35 -1.95
N GLN A 70 -3.05 -11.34 -3.01
CA GLN A 70 -4.34 -10.64 -3.00
C GLN A 70 -5.31 -11.24 -1.97
N THR A 71 -5.30 -12.56 -1.80
CA THR A 71 -6.09 -13.22 -0.75
C THR A 71 -5.59 -12.83 0.63
N ALA A 72 -4.27 -12.86 0.86
CA ALA A 72 -3.66 -12.44 2.12
C ALA A 72 -3.94 -10.97 2.47
N VAL A 73 -3.95 -10.07 1.47
CA VAL A 73 -4.37 -8.66 1.66
C VAL A 73 -5.82 -8.57 2.11
N ARG A 74 -6.74 -9.30 1.46
CA ARG A 74 -8.16 -9.29 1.86
C ARG A 74 -8.33 -9.80 3.29
N ASP A 75 -7.64 -10.87 3.65
CA ASP A 75 -7.70 -11.42 5.01
C ASP A 75 -7.15 -10.43 6.05
N ALA A 76 -6.03 -9.76 5.74
CA ALA A 76 -5.47 -8.71 6.59
C ALA A 76 -6.46 -7.54 6.78
N VAL A 77 -7.10 -7.07 5.71
CA VAL A 77 -8.10 -5.99 5.77
C VAL A 77 -9.32 -6.39 6.60
N VAL A 78 -9.86 -7.59 6.41
CA VAL A 78 -10.98 -8.11 7.20
C VAL A 78 -10.64 -8.13 8.70
N ARG A 79 -9.42 -8.53 9.04
CA ARG A 79 -8.95 -8.59 10.43
C ARG A 79 -8.76 -7.22 11.05
N LEU A 80 -8.11 -6.31 10.32
CA LEU A 80 -7.97 -4.92 10.74
C LEU A 80 -9.33 -4.25 10.93
N HIS A 81 -10.33 -4.58 10.09
CA HIS A 81 -11.70 -4.11 10.26
C HIS A 81 -12.35 -4.66 11.52
N ALA A 82 -12.25 -5.96 11.78
CA ALA A 82 -12.72 -6.57 13.02
C ALA A 82 -12.06 -5.95 14.27
N ALA A 83 -10.78 -5.60 14.18
CA ALA A 83 -10.01 -4.91 15.22
C ALA A 83 -10.31 -3.39 15.33
N LYS A 84 -11.32 -2.88 14.61
CA LYS A 84 -11.72 -1.46 14.59
C LYS A 84 -10.59 -0.50 14.22
N ARG A 85 -9.67 -0.95 13.35
CA ARG A 85 -8.59 -0.13 12.80
C ARG A 85 -9.02 0.73 11.62
N PHE A 86 -10.31 0.68 11.27
CA PHE A 86 -10.92 1.54 10.27
C PHE A 86 -12.02 2.42 10.88
N GLN A 87 -12.19 3.61 10.30
CA GLN A 87 -13.38 4.43 10.54
C GLN A 87 -14.43 4.10 9.48
N GLY A 88 -15.38 3.24 9.83
CA GLY A 88 -16.40 2.76 8.89
C GLY A 88 -15.86 1.63 8.01
N GLU A 89 -16.46 1.46 6.84
CA GLU A 89 -16.08 0.38 5.93
C GLU A 89 -14.70 0.62 5.28
N PRO A 90 -13.86 -0.41 5.18
CA PRO A 90 -12.62 -0.34 4.42
C PRO A 90 -12.92 -0.05 2.94
N ASP A 91 -12.21 0.92 2.39
CA ASP A 91 -12.25 1.22 0.95
C ASP A 91 -11.02 0.58 0.30
N LEU A 92 -11.18 -0.64 -0.20
CA LEU A 92 -10.12 -1.49 -0.75
C LEU A 92 -10.25 -1.61 -2.27
N ASP A 93 -9.18 -1.25 -2.98
CA ASP A 93 -8.98 -1.51 -4.40
C ASP A 93 -7.81 -2.49 -4.59
N LEU A 94 -8.04 -3.52 -5.40
CA LEU A 94 -7.07 -4.56 -5.76
C LEU A 94 -7.03 -4.77 -7.28
N SER A 95 -7.18 -3.69 -8.05
CA SER A 95 -7.24 -3.74 -9.51
C SER A 95 -5.85 -3.89 -10.13
N GLY A 96 -5.58 -5.07 -10.71
CA GLY A 96 -4.43 -5.30 -11.60
C GLY A 96 -3.08 -5.02 -10.92
N SER A 97 -2.44 -3.93 -11.34
CA SER A 97 -1.16 -3.42 -10.84
C SER A 97 -1.29 -2.43 -9.68
N TRP A 98 -2.51 -2.21 -9.16
CA TRP A 98 -2.77 -1.24 -8.10
C TRP A 98 -3.37 -1.88 -6.85
N PHE A 99 -2.90 -1.45 -5.70
CA PHE A 99 -3.53 -1.65 -4.40
C PHE A 99 -3.80 -0.29 -3.76
N GLY A 100 -5.03 -0.06 -3.33
CA GLY A 100 -5.42 1.11 -2.57
C GLY A 100 -6.22 0.71 -1.35
N LEU A 101 -5.92 1.29 -0.19
CA LEU A 101 -6.71 1.10 1.01
C LEU A 101 -6.84 2.40 1.79
N ALA A 102 -8.07 2.85 2.03
CA ALA A 102 -8.33 4.04 2.83
C ALA A 102 -9.04 3.72 4.17
N ASN A 103 -9.31 4.78 4.93
CA ASN A 103 -10.05 4.78 6.19
C ASN A 103 -9.34 4.19 7.40
N LEU A 104 -8.03 3.99 7.37
CA LEU A 104 -7.27 3.52 8.53
C LEU A 104 -7.22 4.60 9.62
N THR A 105 -7.36 4.20 10.89
CA THR A 105 -7.38 5.13 12.03
C THR A 105 -6.00 5.46 12.58
N ALA A 106 -5.00 4.64 12.28
CA ALA A 106 -3.63 4.79 12.77
C ALA A 106 -2.60 4.77 11.64
N GLU A 107 -1.62 5.66 11.74
CA GLU A 107 -0.50 5.75 10.81
C GLU A 107 0.35 4.47 10.81
N GLN A 108 0.56 3.89 11.99
CA GLN A 108 1.38 2.69 12.15
C GLN A 108 0.79 1.50 11.36
N ASP A 109 -0.52 1.28 11.46
CA ASP A 109 -1.22 0.22 10.73
C ASP A 109 -1.08 0.44 9.21
N ALA A 110 -1.13 1.70 8.75
CA ALA A 110 -0.94 2.04 7.35
C ALA A 110 0.51 1.78 6.86
N ARG A 111 1.52 2.10 7.68
CA ARG A 111 2.93 1.84 7.37
C ARG A 111 3.25 0.36 7.33
N GLU A 112 2.77 -0.40 8.31
CA GLU A 112 2.94 -1.85 8.37
C GLU A 112 2.32 -2.53 7.15
N LEU A 113 1.09 -2.14 6.80
CA LEU A 113 0.41 -2.69 5.65
C LEU A 113 1.10 -2.31 4.33
N ALA A 114 1.52 -1.05 4.16
CA ALA A 114 2.27 -0.61 2.98
C ALA A 114 3.55 -1.45 2.78
N SER A 115 4.31 -1.66 3.86
CA SER A 115 5.51 -2.48 3.82
C SER A 115 5.20 -3.95 3.51
N ALA A 116 4.12 -4.49 4.09
CA ALA A 116 3.76 -5.89 3.89
C ALA A 116 3.28 -6.16 2.46
N VAL A 117 2.47 -5.26 1.89
CA VAL A 117 2.04 -5.32 0.49
C VAL A 117 3.25 -5.18 -0.44
N TYR A 118 4.15 -4.24 -0.16
CA TYR A 118 5.39 -4.09 -0.93
C TYR A 118 6.21 -5.39 -0.94
N SER A 119 6.44 -6.03 0.21
CA SER A 119 7.14 -7.32 0.26
C SER A 119 6.43 -8.42 -0.54
N ALA A 120 5.10 -8.46 -0.48
CA ALA A 120 4.31 -9.46 -1.20
C ALA A 120 4.37 -9.29 -2.72
N VAL A 121 4.47 -8.05 -3.20
CA VAL A 121 4.74 -7.74 -4.62
C VAL A 121 6.05 -8.37 -5.11
N TYR A 122 7.06 -8.45 -4.24
CA TYR A 122 8.35 -9.09 -4.53
C TYR A 122 8.42 -10.56 -4.09
N GLY A 123 7.28 -11.19 -3.80
CA GLY A 123 7.17 -12.63 -3.55
C GLY A 123 7.32 -13.05 -2.08
N ASP A 124 7.30 -12.12 -1.12
CA ASP A 124 7.28 -12.43 0.31
C ASP A 124 5.93 -12.04 0.95
N PRO A 125 4.97 -12.98 1.06
CA PRO A 125 3.68 -12.74 1.69
C PRO A 125 3.70 -12.89 3.23
N ILE A 126 4.82 -13.30 3.84
CA ILE A 126 4.89 -13.57 5.29
C ILE A 126 4.47 -12.35 6.13
N PRO A 127 4.87 -11.11 5.81
CA PRO A 127 4.43 -9.93 6.54
C PRO A 127 2.91 -9.72 6.52
N LEU A 128 2.25 -9.99 5.38
CA LEU A 128 0.78 -9.89 5.27
C LEU A 128 0.10 -10.94 6.14
N ASN A 129 0.61 -12.17 6.11
CA ASN A 129 0.08 -13.27 6.93
C ASN A 129 0.21 -12.97 8.43
N ARG A 130 1.26 -12.27 8.84
CA ARG A 130 1.41 -11.81 10.24
C ARG A 130 0.34 -10.78 10.61
N ILE A 131 0.09 -9.77 9.77
CA ILE A 131 -0.99 -8.79 10.02
C ILE A 131 -2.35 -9.49 10.11
N ALA A 132 -2.61 -10.47 9.23
CA ALA A 132 -3.82 -11.28 9.27
C ALA A 132 -3.93 -12.15 10.54
N ALA A 133 -2.80 -12.54 11.15
CA ALA A 133 -2.76 -13.33 12.38
C ALA A 133 -2.83 -12.48 13.66
N ASP A 134 -2.18 -11.32 13.69
CA ASP A 134 -2.06 -10.46 14.89
C ASP A 134 -3.39 -9.75 15.25
N GLY A 135 -4.34 -9.66 14.31
CA GLY A 135 -5.71 -9.21 14.58
C GLY A 135 -6.61 -10.23 15.29
N ALA A 136 -6.09 -11.40 15.69
CA ALA A 136 -6.84 -12.48 16.35
C ALA A 136 -6.71 -12.45 17.88
N VAL A 137 -7.08 -11.32 18.50
CA VAL A 137 -7.21 -11.20 19.97
C VAL A 137 -8.65 -10.87 20.35
#